data_AF-A0A7G8VP80-F1
#
_entry.id   AF-A0A7G8VP80-F1
#
_cell.length_a   1.000
_cell.length_b   1.000
_cell.length_c   1.000
_cell.angle_alpha   90.00
_cell.angle_beta   90.00
_cell.angle_gamma   90.00
#
_symmetry.space_group_name_H-M   'P 1'
#
loop_
_entity.id
_entity.type
_entity.pdbx_description
1 polymer ?
#
loop_
_entity_poly.entity_id
_entity_poly.type
_entity_poly.pdbx_seq_one_letter_code
_entity_poly.pdbx_strand_id
1 'polypeptide(L)'
;MQIRSLLSVRHVALGLALAGAFTVASAADFTGRGVFNFKSDSGCPFGALAAASDCNRLALDDADTRAALDSAAHTIRFTNTHSYGEKTIVGDVLLQGSGQARSGQRVPLTFHALLSRSGTDWSVSSHAHSPIGDEFGDIRIDPYQVVVNDGNAERVVLTPAQISEALAKPSLTARLANVLVQVDDNRTGGAKDADITIGLGLSKASKSVARARFHAPAAKGRELAAAMQQGNWTLELQALSGKIPRQVVQRDLFLYGLESQSLLQPLLQRGFRKNEKLVLGAINGKGYVRYDGQQREFAGADAAARAFLQDSFIGLVLGWQQQQPQAVTTKADGR
;
A
#
# COMPACT_ATOMS: atom_id res chain seq x y z
N MET A 1 6.87 -38.20 84.72
CA MET A 1 5.54 -37.99 84.08
C MET A 1 5.79 -37.58 82.63
N GLN A 2 5.68 -38.53 81.70
CA GLN A 2 4.58 -38.66 80.72
C GLN A 2 4.49 -37.46 79.75
N ILE A 3 5.02 -37.59 78.52
CA ILE A 3 4.37 -38.03 77.26
C ILE A 3 3.15 -37.15 76.89
N ARG A 4 3.22 -36.43 75.76
CA ARG A 4 2.40 -36.63 74.54
C ARG A 4 2.46 -35.42 73.58
N SER A 5 2.85 -35.71 72.34
CA SER A 5 2.49 -34.99 71.12
C SER A 5 0.98 -34.81 70.96
N LEU A 6 0.55 -33.82 70.17
CA LEU A 6 -0.34 -34.03 69.02
C LEU A 6 -0.36 -32.80 68.11
N LEU A 7 -0.42 -33.08 66.81
CA LEU A 7 -0.44 -32.17 65.68
C LEU A 7 -1.76 -31.39 65.59
N SER A 8 -1.73 -30.21 64.95
CA SER A 8 -2.79 -29.87 63.99
C SER A 8 -2.27 -28.90 62.92
N VAL A 9 -2.20 -29.43 61.70
CA VAL A 9 -1.98 -28.71 60.45
C VAL A 9 -3.20 -27.83 60.16
N ARG A 10 -2.99 -26.55 59.82
CA ARG A 10 -3.93 -25.77 59.01
C ARG A 10 -3.16 -24.97 57.97
N HIS A 11 -3.37 -25.37 56.73
CA HIS A 11 -2.91 -24.69 55.53
C HIS A 11 -3.58 -23.32 55.41
N VAL A 12 -2.79 -22.26 55.33
CA VAL A 12 -3.22 -20.98 54.79
C VAL A 12 -2.58 -20.85 53.41
N ALA A 13 -3.38 -21.14 52.39
CA ALA A 13 -3.05 -20.83 51.01
C ALA A 13 -3.15 -19.30 50.85
N LEU A 14 -1.99 -18.62 50.74
CA LEU A 14 -1.95 -17.24 50.31
C LEU A 14 -1.78 -17.23 48.78
N GLY A 15 -2.86 -16.90 48.09
CA GLY A 15 -2.91 -16.87 46.63
C GLY A 15 -1.97 -15.84 46.04
N LEU A 16 -1.17 -16.27 45.05
CA LEU A 16 -0.50 -15.38 44.12
C LEU A 16 -1.57 -14.67 43.27
N ALA A 17 -1.82 -13.40 43.53
CA ALA A 17 -2.49 -12.52 42.58
C ALA A 17 -1.49 -12.12 41.49
N LEU A 18 -1.46 -12.90 40.41
CA LEU A 18 -0.87 -12.48 39.13
C LEU A 18 -1.76 -11.37 38.55
N ALA A 19 -1.47 -10.12 38.89
CA ALA A 19 -1.98 -8.97 38.15
C ALA A 19 -1.27 -8.93 36.78
N GLY A 20 -1.84 -9.65 35.81
CA GLY A 20 -1.48 -9.52 34.41
C GLY A 20 -1.85 -8.12 33.94
N ALA A 21 -0.85 -7.28 33.68
CA ALA A 21 -1.03 -6.07 32.92
C ALA A 21 -1.36 -6.47 31.47
N PHE A 22 -2.64 -6.57 31.14
CA PHE A 22 -3.10 -6.56 29.75
C PHE A 22 -2.96 -5.13 29.25
N THR A 23 -1.78 -4.77 28.72
CA THR A 23 -1.65 -3.58 27.88
C THR A 23 -2.29 -3.89 26.54
N VAL A 24 -3.61 -3.69 26.44
CA VAL A 24 -4.30 -3.55 25.14
C VAL A 24 -3.88 -2.19 24.58
N ALA A 25 -2.76 -2.15 23.88
CA ALA A 25 -2.43 -1.03 23.01
C ALA A 25 -3.28 -1.18 21.74
N SER A 26 -4.57 -0.85 21.84
CA SER A 26 -5.55 -0.94 20.75
C SER A 26 -5.85 0.39 20.09
N ALA A 27 -5.30 1.50 20.60
CA ALA A 27 -5.47 2.83 20.04
C ALA A 27 -4.13 3.52 19.76
N ALA A 28 -4.02 4.20 18.63
CA ALA A 28 -2.85 4.99 18.24
C ALA A 28 -3.26 6.35 17.64
N ASP A 29 -2.57 7.42 18.04
CA ASP A 29 -2.76 8.76 17.51
C ASP A 29 -1.59 9.15 16.59
N PHE A 30 -1.92 9.63 15.41
CA PHE A 30 -1.00 10.08 14.38
C PHE A 30 -1.19 11.58 14.14
N THR A 31 -0.08 12.31 14.17
CA THR A 31 -0.07 13.77 13.99
C THR A 31 1.10 14.19 13.12
N GLY A 32 0.93 15.34 12.46
CA GLY A 32 1.92 15.89 11.56
C GLY A 32 1.97 15.15 10.22
N ARG A 33 2.54 15.81 9.22
CA ARG A 33 2.67 15.25 7.89
C ARG A 33 3.58 14.02 7.92
N GLY A 34 3.07 12.88 7.46
CA GLY A 34 3.80 11.61 7.56
C GLY A 34 3.04 10.42 6.99
N VAL A 35 3.75 9.30 6.89
CA VAL A 35 3.21 8.01 6.44
C VAL A 35 3.39 7.01 7.57
N PHE A 36 2.30 6.35 7.94
CA PHE A 36 2.22 5.47 9.09
C PHE A 36 1.64 4.13 8.65
N ASN A 37 2.38 3.05 8.89
CA ASN A 37 1.89 1.70 8.64
C ASN A 37 1.27 1.14 9.91
N PHE A 38 0.26 0.30 9.73
CA PHE A 38 -0.38 -0.44 10.82
C PHE A 38 -0.75 -1.83 10.33
N LYS A 39 -1.01 -2.71 11.30
CA LYS A 39 -1.23 -4.13 11.05
C LYS A 39 -2.45 -4.38 10.15
N SER A 40 -2.29 -5.33 9.24
CA SER A 40 -3.38 -6.02 8.55
C SER A 40 -3.57 -7.43 9.11
N ASP A 41 -4.75 -7.73 9.66
CA ASP A 41 -5.12 -9.09 10.10
C ASP A 41 -5.58 -9.98 8.93
N SER A 42 -6.02 -9.35 7.85
CA SER A 42 -6.42 -10.00 6.60
C SER A 42 -5.25 -10.35 5.68
N GLY A 43 -4.04 -9.98 6.08
CA GLY A 43 -2.78 -10.26 5.39
C GLY A 43 -2.33 -9.15 4.46
N CYS A 44 -1.07 -9.26 4.02
CA CYS A 44 -0.40 -8.28 3.18
C CYS A 44 -0.21 -8.80 1.75
N PRO A 45 -0.26 -7.92 0.73
CA PRO A 45 0.18 -8.28 -0.60
C PRO A 45 1.61 -8.80 -0.51
N PHE A 46 1.83 -9.99 -1.07
CA PHE A 46 3.14 -10.62 -1.09
C PHE A 46 3.72 -10.90 0.32
N GLY A 47 2.84 -11.09 1.31
CA GLY A 47 3.05 -11.66 2.65
C GLY A 47 4.37 -11.31 3.34
N ALA A 48 5.44 -11.99 2.93
CA ALA A 48 6.79 -11.82 3.44
C ALA A 48 7.39 -10.42 3.22
N LEU A 49 6.83 -9.56 2.34
CA LEU A 49 7.39 -8.21 2.13
C LEU A 49 7.14 -7.27 3.31
N ALA A 50 6.00 -7.41 4.01
CA ALA A 50 5.67 -6.56 5.13
C ALA A 50 6.36 -7.05 6.42
N ALA A 51 6.98 -6.13 7.17
CA ALA A 51 7.43 -6.43 8.52
C ALA A 51 6.19 -6.60 9.42
N ALA A 52 6.10 -7.70 10.18
CA ALA A 52 5.05 -7.95 11.17
C ALA A 52 3.59 -7.79 10.69
N SER A 53 3.34 -7.94 9.38
CA SER A 53 2.04 -7.65 8.73
C SER A 53 1.61 -6.18 8.76
N ASP A 54 2.52 -5.23 8.97
CA ASP A 54 2.25 -3.79 8.94
C ASP A 54 2.23 -3.27 7.50
N CYS A 55 1.10 -3.45 6.81
CA CYS A 55 0.91 -3.07 5.41
C CYS A 55 -0.37 -2.30 5.12
N ASN A 56 -1.26 -2.14 6.11
CA ASN A 56 -2.25 -1.07 6.03
C ASN A 56 -1.52 0.26 6.24
N ARG A 57 -1.99 1.33 5.61
CA ARG A 57 -1.31 2.64 5.63
C ARG A 57 -2.28 3.76 5.94
N LEU A 58 -1.82 4.72 6.73
CA LEU A 58 -2.36 6.07 6.86
C LEU A 58 -1.32 7.06 6.35
N ALA A 59 -1.71 7.98 5.48
CA ALA A 59 -0.90 9.13 5.12
C ALA A 59 -1.59 10.40 5.59
N LEU A 60 -0.85 11.30 6.22
CA LEU A 60 -1.28 12.65 6.57
C LEU A 60 -0.50 13.61 5.65
N ASP A 61 -1.20 14.27 4.72
CA ASP A 61 -0.57 15.09 3.67
C ASP A 61 -0.25 16.52 4.15
N ASP A 62 -0.85 16.96 5.25
CA ASP A 62 -0.67 18.28 5.85
C ASP A 62 -0.49 18.23 7.37
N ALA A 63 -0.10 19.35 7.98
CA ALA A 63 0.22 19.45 9.41
C ALA A 63 -1.00 19.61 10.33
N ASP A 64 -2.14 20.04 9.79
CA ASP A 64 -3.39 20.27 10.51
C ASP A 64 -4.24 18.99 10.62
N THR A 65 -3.95 17.98 9.81
CA THR A 65 -4.61 16.68 9.85
C THR A 65 -4.03 15.77 10.93
N ARG A 66 -4.92 15.12 11.66
CA ARG A 66 -4.63 14.09 12.65
C ARG A 66 -5.47 12.86 12.37
N ALA A 67 -4.95 11.68 12.67
CA ALA A 67 -5.70 10.44 12.63
C ALA A 67 -5.61 9.70 13.96
N ALA A 68 -6.72 9.15 14.43
CA ALA A 68 -6.77 8.20 15.53
C ALA A 68 -7.19 6.84 14.98
N LEU A 69 -6.43 5.80 15.26
CA LEU A 69 -6.73 4.41 14.92
C LEU A 69 -7.17 3.69 16.19
N ASP A 70 -8.37 3.13 16.21
CA ASP A 70 -8.82 2.15 17.19
C ASP A 70 -8.94 0.79 16.49
N SER A 71 -7.92 -0.05 16.67
CA SER A 71 -7.88 -1.39 16.06
C SER A 71 -8.86 -2.36 16.71
N ALA A 72 -9.26 -2.16 17.96
CA ALA A 72 -10.25 -3.04 18.60
C ALA A 72 -11.66 -2.74 18.08
N ALA A 73 -11.99 -1.46 17.92
CA ALA A 73 -13.25 -1.01 17.35
C ALA A 73 -13.25 -0.94 15.82
N HIS A 74 -12.15 -1.30 15.16
CA HIS A 74 -11.93 -1.15 13.72
C HIS A 74 -12.37 0.23 13.21
N THR A 75 -11.90 1.30 13.85
CA THR A 75 -12.27 2.68 13.48
C THR A 75 -11.03 3.51 13.20
N ILE A 76 -11.03 4.19 12.07
CA ILE A 76 -10.01 5.18 11.70
C ILE A 76 -10.69 6.54 11.65
N ARG A 77 -10.26 7.46 12.51
CA ARG A 77 -10.85 8.78 12.67
C ARG A 77 -9.90 9.86 12.21
N PHE A 78 -10.29 10.63 11.20
CA PHE A 78 -9.56 11.82 10.77
C PHE A 78 -10.15 13.10 11.37
N THR A 79 -9.28 14.01 11.79
CA THR A 79 -9.64 15.35 12.26
C THR A 79 -8.78 16.38 11.56
N ASN A 80 -9.40 17.43 11.03
CA ASN A 80 -8.74 18.59 10.44
C ASN A 80 -9.68 19.80 10.61
N THR A 81 -9.21 20.84 11.29
CA THR A 81 -9.98 22.06 11.55
C THR A 81 -9.65 23.20 10.60
N HIS A 82 -8.65 23.02 9.72
CA HIS A 82 -8.21 24.02 8.76
C HIS A 82 -9.22 24.19 7.63
N SER A 83 -9.40 25.43 7.16
CA SER A 83 -10.25 25.76 6.02
C SER A 83 -9.40 25.99 4.77
N TYR A 84 -9.67 25.24 3.70
CA TYR A 84 -8.87 25.27 2.49
C TYR A 84 -9.56 26.07 1.37
N GLY A 85 -8.83 26.93 0.65
CA GLY A 85 -9.41 27.72 -0.44
C GLY A 85 -9.83 26.92 -1.68
N GLU A 86 -9.26 25.72 -1.85
CA GLU A 86 -9.57 24.79 -2.92
C GLU A 86 -9.54 23.34 -2.40
N LYS A 87 -10.05 22.39 -3.20
CA LYS A 87 -10.04 20.97 -2.84
C LYS A 87 -8.60 20.48 -2.65
N THR A 88 -8.24 20.20 -1.41
CA THR A 88 -6.90 19.80 -0.99
C THR A 88 -6.95 18.40 -0.39
N ILE A 89 -6.07 17.49 -0.83
CA ILE A 89 -5.90 16.19 -0.18
C ILE A 89 -5.21 16.43 1.16
N VAL A 90 -5.81 15.92 2.22
CA VAL A 90 -5.34 16.12 3.60
C VAL A 90 -4.86 14.82 4.26
N GLY A 91 -5.25 13.68 3.69
CA GLY A 91 -4.74 12.38 4.06
C GLY A 91 -5.32 11.26 3.20
N ASP A 92 -4.82 10.05 3.42
CA ASP A 92 -5.37 8.84 2.84
C ASP A 92 -5.31 7.64 3.78
N VAL A 93 -6.07 6.61 3.42
CA VAL A 93 -5.97 5.27 4.00
C VAL A 93 -5.86 4.24 2.89
N LEU A 94 -4.94 3.29 3.06
CA LEU A 94 -4.88 2.04 2.33
C LEU A 94 -5.18 0.87 3.27
N LEU A 95 -6.13 0.05 2.87
CA LEU A 95 -6.44 -1.21 3.54
C LEU A 95 -6.15 -2.38 2.60
N GLN A 96 -5.38 -3.32 3.09
CA GLN A 96 -4.91 -4.47 2.35
C GLN A 96 -5.86 -5.66 2.56
N GLY A 97 -6.05 -6.43 1.51
CA GLY A 97 -6.91 -7.60 1.54
C GLY A 97 -6.69 -8.52 0.35
N SER A 98 -7.67 -9.39 0.11
CA SER A 98 -7.68 -10.28 -1.04
C SER A 98 -9.09 -10.67 -1.45
N GLY A 99 -9.23 -11.14 -2.69
CA GLY A 99 -10.49 -11.66 -3.23
C GLY A 99 -10.26 -12.88 -4.11
N GLN A 100 -11.33 -13.65 -4.33
CA GLN A 100 -11.32 -14.78 -5.24
C GLN A 100 -11.74 -14.31 -6.62
N ALA A 101 -10.82 -14.41 -7.58
CA ALA A 101 -11.11 -14.20 -9.00
C ALA A 101 -12.05 -15.30 -9.51
N ARG A 102 -12.66 -15.10 -10.68
CA ARG A 102 -13.55 -16.09 -11.31
C ARG A 102 -12.85 -17.42 -11.62
N SER A 103 -11.54 -17.38 -11.83
CA SER A 103 -10.68 -18.57 -11.98
C SER A 103 -10.53 -19.39 -10.70
N GLY A 104 -11.05 -18.91 -9.57
CA GLY A 104 -10.84 -19.48 -8.24
C GLY A 104 -9.54 -19.04 -7.57
N GLN A 105 -8.66 -18.32 -8.29
CA GLN A 105 -7.39 -17.84 -7.76
C GLN A 105 -7.60 -16.73 -6.70
N ARG A 106 -6.86 -16.82 -5.60
CA ARG A 106 -6.77 -15.74 -4.60
C ARG A 106 -5.87 -14.63 -5.13
N VAL A 107 -6.37 -13.41 -5.17
CA VAL A 107 -5.66 -12.24 -5.70
C VAL A 107 -5.57 -11.18 -4.60
N PRO A 108 -4.39 -10.56 -4.39
CA PRO A 108 -4.27 -9.44 -3.45
C PRO A 108 -5.04 -8.22 -3.98
N LEU A 109 -5.74 -7.55 -3.09
CA LEU A 109 -6.52 -6.36 -3.37
C LEU A 109 -6.15 -5.27 -2.38
N THR A 110 -6.19 -4.01 -2.81
CA THR A 110 -5.98 -2.86 -1.92
C THR A 110 -7.15 -1.91 -2.06
N PHE A 111 -7.79 -1.55 -0.96
CA PHE A 111 -8.75 -0.46 -0.93
C PHE A 111 -8.03 0.85 -0.62
N HIS A 112 -8.21 1.86 -1.46
CA HIS A 112 -7.61 3.17 -1.30
C HIS A 112 -8.69 4.23 -1.17
N ALA A 113 -8.64 5.03 -0.11
CA ALA A 113 -9.49 6.20 0.06
C ALA A 113 -8.65 7.46 0.33
N LEU A 114 -8.84 8.46 -0.52
CA LEU A 114 -8.29 9.80 -0.36
C LEU A 114 -9.32 10.67 0.36
N LEU A 115 -8.88 11.35 1.42
CA LEU A 115 -9.66 12.35 2.13
C LEU A 115 -9.23 13.75 1.68
N SER A 116 -10.20 14.60 1.36
CA SER A 116 -9.94 15.96 0.92
C SER A 116 -10.84 16.96 1.65
N ARG A 117 -10.31 18.17 1.82
CA ARG A 117 -11.02 19.33 2.37
C ARG A 117 -11.22 20.39 1.28
N SER A 118 -12.40 21.00 1.24
CA SER A 118 -12.69 22.19 0.43
C SER A 118 -13.50 23.15 1.29
N GLY A 119 -12.95 24.33 1.61
CA GLY A 119 -13.41 25.09 2.75
C GLY A 119 -13.30 24.25 4.01
N THR A 120 -14.41 24.11 4.74
CA THR A 120 -14.55 23.23 5.90
C THR A 120 -15.18 21.88 5.59
N ASP A 121 -15.47 21.58 4.33
CA ASP A 121 -16.21 20.39 3.95
C ASP A 121 -15.28 19.22 3.64
N TRP A 122 -15.65 18.04 4.16
CA TRP A 122 -14.98 16.78 3.88
C TRP A 122 -15.54 16.11 2.63
N SER A 123 -14.66 15.68 1.73
CA SER A 123 -14.99 14.78 0.63
C SER A 123 -14.06 13.57 0.63
N VAL A 124 -14.59 12.42 0.22
CA VAL A 124 -13.83 11.17 0.11
C VAL A 124 -13.98 10.65 -1.31
N SER A 125 -12.85 10.23 -1.89
CA SER A 125 -12.83 9.47 -3.14
C SER A 125 -12.10 8.16 -2.91
N SER A 126 -12.70 7.04 -3.30
CA SER A 126 -12.11 5.72 -3.11
C SER A 126 -12.09 4.89 -4.38
N HIS A 127 -11.16 3.95 -4.45
CA HIS A 127 -11.02 2.98 -5.53
C HIS A 127 -10.26 1.75 -5.03
N ALA A 128 -10.40 0.63 -5.75
CA ALA A 128 -9.66 -0.59 -5.48
C ALA A 128 -8.47 -0.72 -6.43
N HIS A 129 -7.34 -1.20 -5.92
CA HIS A 129 -6.23 -1.71 -6.73
C HIS A 129 -6.34 -3.21 -6.84
N SER A 130 -6.19 -3.70 -8.06
CA SER A 130 -6.12 -5.12 -8.37
C SER A 130 -5.07 -5.34 -9.46
N PRO A 131 -4.22 -6.37 -9.35
CA PRO A 131 -3.23 -6.66 -10.38
C PRO A 131 -3.84 -7.25 -11.66
N ILE A 132 -5.11 -7.63 -11.64
CA ILE A 132 -5.86 -8.16 -12.80
C ILE A 132 -7.22 -7.48 -12.93
N GLY A 133 -7.74 -7.40 -14.15
CA GLY A 133 -9.11 -6.95 -14.41
C GLY A 133 -10.11 -8.10 -14.24
N ASP A 134 -10.72 -8.22 -13.07
CA ASP A 134 -11.79 -9.19 -12.78
C ASP A 134 -12.81 -8.60 -11.79
N GLU A 135 -13.88 -9.35 -11.54
CA GLU A 135 -14.73 -9.21 -10.35
C GLU A 135 -14.31 -10.25 -9.30
N PHE A 136 -14.45 -9.88 -8.03
CA PHE A 136 -13.94 -10.68 -6.92
C PHE A 136 -15.05 -11.08 -5.95
N GLY A 137 -15.10 -12.36 -5.60
CA GLY A 137 -15.89 -12.90 -4.49
C GLY A 137 -15.02 -13.18 -3.26
N ASP A 138 -15.64 -13.68 -2.17
CA ASP A 138 -14.94 -14.07 -0.93
C ASP A 138 -13.88 -13.03 -0.49
N ILE A 139 -14.31 -11.77 -0.38
CA ILE A 139 -13.42 -10.66 -0.01
C ILE A 139 -12.97 -10.83 1.43
N ARG A 140 -11.66 -10.78 1.66
CA ARG A 140 -11.01 -10.77 2.98
C ARG A 140 -10.30 -9.45 3.17
N ILE A 141 -10.77 -8.66 4.13
CA ILE A 141 -10.23 -7.36 4.49
C ILE A 141 -10.62 -7.03 5.92
N ASP A 142 -9.77 -6.30 6.63
CA ASP A 142 -10.06 -5.86 7.99
C ASP A 142 -11.28 -4.91 7.96
N PRO A 143 -12.26 -5.09 8.87
CA PRO A 143 -13.55 -4.42 8.77
C PRO A 143 -13.49 -2.99 9.33
N TYR A 144 -12.50 -2.21 8.92
CA TYR A 144 -12.35 -0.81 9.34
C TYR A 144 -13.47 0.06 8.78
N GLN A 145 -13.97 0.97 9.61
CA GLN A 145 -14.74 2.12 9.17
C GLN A 145 -13.88 3.38 9.21
N VAL A 146 -14.15 4.32 8.31
CA VAL A 146 -13.49 5.63 8.29
C VAL A 146 -14.49 6.69 8.72
N VAL A 147 -14.07 7.49 9.69
CA VAL A 147 -14.86 8.57 10.29
C VAL A 147 -14.09 9.87 10.15
N VAL A 148 -14.81 10.96 9.90
CA VAL A 148 -14.26 12.32 9.94
C VAL A 148 -14.93 13.12 11.05
N ASN A 149 -14.19 14.02 11.67
CA ASN A 149 -14.73 15.04 12.56
C ASN A 149 -14.84 16.37 11.79
N ASP A 150 -16.04 16.96 11.76
CA ASP A 150 -16.32 18.24 11.07
C ASP A 150 -16.32 19.45 12.02
N GLY A 151 -15.82 19.27 13.24
CA GLY A 151 -15.76 20.27 14.31
C GLY A 151 -16.93 20.17 15.30
N ASN A 152 -18.09 19.65 14.89
CA ASN A 152 -19.29 19.58 15.74
C ASN A 152 -19.80 18.15 15.92
N ALA A 153 -19.55 17.27 14.96
CA ALA A 153 -19.98 15.89 15.00
C ALA A 153 -18.99 14.95 14.32
N GLU A 154 -19.11 13.68 14.66
CA GLU A 154 -18.45 12.60 13.94
C GLU A 154 -19.36 12.09 12.84
N ARG A 155 -18.79 11.89 11.64
CA ARG A 155 -19.51 11.37 10.49
C ARG A 155 -18.76 10.20 9.87
N VAL A 156 -19.43 9.05 9.76
CA VAL A 156 -18.91 7.91 9.00
C VAL A 156 -18.89 8.28 7.52
N VAL A 157 -17.71 8.19 6.90
CA VAL A 157 -17.52 8.46 5.47
C VAL A 157 -17.34 7.18 4.65
N LEU A 158 -16.91 6.09 5.30
CA LEU A 158 -16.80 4.77 4.70
C LEU A 158 -17.16 3.70 5.72
N THR A 159 -18.07 2.81 5.35
CA THR A 159 -18.42 1.62 6.14
C THR A 159 -17.66 0.38 5.66
N PRO A 160 -17.53 -0.68 6.49
CA PRO A 160 -16.88 -1.93 6.07
C PRO A 160 -17.56 -2.59 4.86
N ALA A 161 -18.89 -2.45 4.75
CA ALA A 161 -19.66 -2.97 3.63
C ALA A 161 -19.34 -2.22 2.33
N GLN A 162 -19.23 -0.89 2.37
CA GLN A 162 -18.85 -0.07 1.21
C GLN A 162 -17.43 -0.39 0.73
N ILE A 163 -16.51 -0.61 1.67
CA ILE A 163 -15.12 -1.00 1.38
C ILE A 163 -15.08 -2.37 0.68
N SER A 164 -15.79 -3.36 1.23
CA SER A 164 -15.87 -4.71 0.64
C SER A 164 -16.50 -4.69 -0.76
N GLU A 165 -17.56 -3.89 -0.94
CA GLU A 165 -18.22 -3.74 -2.25
C GLU A 165 -17.28 -3.10 -3.28
N ALA A 166 -16.54 -2.06 -2.88
CA ALA A 166 -15.57 -1.40 -3.75
C ALA A 166 -14.47 -2.36 -4.25
N LEU A 167 -14.04 -3.30 -3.40
CA LEU A 167 -13.08 -4.34 -3.74
C LEU A 167 -13.65 -5.45 -4.63
N ALA A 168 -14.93 -5.80 -4.45
CA ALA A 168 -15.58 -6.81 -5.28
C ALA A 168 -15.69 -6.40 -6.75
N LYS A 169 -15.75 -5.09 -7.04
CA LYS A 169 -15.96 -4.55 -8.39
C LYS A 169 -15.00 -3.39 -8.74
N PRO A 170 -13.67 -3.63 -8.86
CA PRO A 170 -12.69 -2.56 -9.06
C PRO A 170 -12.87 -1.73 -10.34
N SER A 171 -13.35 -2.36 -11.43
CA SER A 171 -13.55 -1.66 -12.71
C SER A 171 -14.68 -0.63 -12.67
N LEU A 172 -15.71 -0.84 -11.82
CA LEU A 172 -16.80 0.10 -11.62
C LEU A 172 -16.36 1.27 -10.74
N THR A 173 -15.59 1.02 -9.69
CA THR A 173 -15.05 2.09 -8.83
C THR A 173 -14.03 2.96 -9.56
N ALA A 174 -13.19 2.39 -10.41
CA ALA A 174 -12.27 3.15 -11.27
C ALA A 174 -13.02 4.11 -12.23
N ARG A 175 -14.16 3.67 -12.79
CA ARG A 175 -15.02 4.52 -13.63
C ARG A 175 -15.65 5.66 -12.83
N LEU A 176 -16.11 5.40 -11.60
CA LEU A 176 -16.64 6.45 -10.71
C LEU A 176 -15.58 7.47 -10.32
N ALA A 177 -14.31 7.06 -10.23
CA ALA A 177 -13.18 7.95 -9.99
C ALA A 177 -12.73 8.73 -11.25
N ASN A 178 -13.36 8.52 -12.42
CA ASN A 178 -12.93 9.05 -13.72
C ASN A 178 -11.47 8.71 -14.10
N VAL A 179 -10.91 7.64 -13.53
CA VAL A 179 -9.55 7.19 -13.78
C VAL A 179 -9.58 6.04 -14.78
N LEU A 180 -9.27 6.32 -16.04
CA LEU A 180 -9.18 5.32 -17.10
C LEU A 180 -7.71 4.99 -17.33
N VAL A 181 -7.21 4.05 -16.53
CA VAL A 181 -5.85 3.51 -16.63
C VAL A 181 -5.89 2.19 -17.38
N GLN A 182 -5.08 2.09 -18.43
CA GLN A 182 -4.82 0.85 -19.14
C GLN A 182 -3.42 0.37 -18.78
N VAL A 183 -3.28 -0.94 -18.58
CA VAL A 183 -1.99 -1.59 -18.31
C VAL A 183 -1.75 -2.62 -19.39
N ASP A 184 -0.66 -2.45 -20.13
CA ASP A 184 -0.21 -3.41 -21.13
C ASP A 184 0.98 -4.20 -20.59
N ASP A 185 0.91 -5.54 -20.64
CA ASP A 185 2.01 -6.44 -20.29
C ASP A 185 3.03 -6.46 -21.44
N ASN A 186 4.26 -6.03 -21.17
CA ASN A 186 5.34 -5.98 -22.16
C ASN A 186 6.16 -7.28 -22.22
N ARG A 187 5.89 -8.25 -21.35
CA ARG A 187 6.64 -9.52 -21.31
C ARG A 187 6.36 -10.32 -22.57
N THR A 188 7.42 -10.82 -23.21
CA THR A 188 7.33 -11.68 -24.40
C THR A 188 8.19 -12.92 -24.22
N GLY A 189 7.84 -14.02 -24.89
CA GLY A 189 8.69 -15.22 -24.94
C GLY A 189 8.99 -15.87 -23.58
N GLY A 190 8.12 -15.71 -22.57
CA GLY A 190 8.35 -16.25 -21.24
C GLY A 190 9.28 -15.40 -20.37
N ALA A 191 9.40 -14.10 -20.68
CA ALA A 191 10.15 -13.15 -19.85
C ALA A 191 9.64 -13.19 -18.40
N LYS A 192 10.59 -13.23 -17.46
CA LYS A 192 10.34 -13.40 -16.02
C LYS A 192 10.38 -12.10 -15.23
N ASP A 193 10.91 -11.04 -15.82
CA ASP A 193 10.96 -9.72 -15.21
C ASP A 193 9.63 -9.04 -15.45
N ALA A 194 9.08 -8.40 -14.42
CA ALA A 194 7.85 -7.66 -14.54
C ALA A 194 8.08 -6.39 -15.37
N ASP A 195 7.20 -6.13 -16.33
CA ASP A 195 7.36 -5.03 -17.28
C ASP A 195 6.00 -4.63 -17.84
N ILE A 196 5.56 -3.43 -17.50
CA ILE A 196 4.25 -2.91 -17.91
C ILE A 196 4.34 -1.50 -18.47
N THR A 197 3.45 -1.21 -19.43
CA THR A 197 3.19 0.13 -19.92
C THR A 197 1.87 0.63 -19.35
N ILE A 198 1.87 1.84 -18.81
CA ILE A 198 0.71 2.51 -18.24
C ILE A 198 0.21 3.55 -19.24
N GLY A 199 -1.04 3.39 -19.68
CA GLY A 199 -1.75 4.32 -20.54
C GLY A 199 -2.91 5.02 -19.84
N LEU A 200 -3.18 6.26 -20.24
CA LEU A 200 -4.37 7.01 -19.82
C LEU A 200 -5.34 7.16 -21.00
N GLY A 201 -6.59 6.80 -20.78
CA GLY A 201 -7.67 6.86 -21.78
C GLY A 201 -8.29 5.49 -22.05
N LEU A 202 -9.15 5.42 -23.05
CA LEU A 202 -9.89 4.20 -23.41
C LEU A 202 -9.34 3.58 -24.69
N SER A 203 -8.99 2.29 -24.62
CA SER A 203 -8.71 1.46 -25.79
C SER A 203 -7.68 2.13 -26.73
N LYS A 204 -7.93 2.16 -28.04
CA LYS A 204 -7.03 2.75 -29.05
C LYS A 204 -6.74 4.25 -28.88
N ALA A 205 -7.52 4.98 -28.07
CA ALA A 205 -7.28 6.39 -27.76
C ALA A 205 -6.39 6.59 -26.51
N SER A 206 -6.01 5.51 -25.83
CA SER A 206 -5.11 5.54 -24.68
C SER A 206 -3.73 6.07 -25.07
N LYS A 207 -3.20 6.98 -24.26
CA LYS A 207 -1.85 7.53 -24.42
C LYS A 207 -0.95 6.95 -23.34
N SER A 208 0.14 6.29 -23.75
CA SER A 208 1.15 5.79 -22.82
C SER A 208 1.81 6.95 -22.07
N VAL A 209 1.73 6.92 -20.74
CA VAL A 209 2.29 7.97 -19.87
C VAL A 209 3.52 7.52 -19.11
N ALA A 210 3.61 6.22 -18.77
CA ALA A 210 4.73 5.66 -18.03
C ALA A 210 4.99 4.20 -18.42
N ARG A 211 6.22 3.73 -18.18
CA ARG A 211 6.60 2.31 -18.18
C ARG A 211 7.19 1.99 -16.83
N ALA A 212 6.78 0.88 -16.24
CA ALA A 212 7.27 0.43 -14.95
C ALA A 212 7.89 -0.96 -15.12
N ARG A 213 9.04 -1.19 -14.49
CA ARG A 213 9.78 -2.45 -14.58
C ARG A 213 10.28 -2.86 -13.21
N PHE A 214 10.16 -4.15 -12.92
CA PHE A 214 10.75 -4.73 -11.73
C PHE A 214 11.56 -5.97 -12.11
N HIS A 215 12.82 -5.98 -11.69
CA HIS A 215 13.77 -7.04 -11.96
C HIS A 215 14.38 -7.49 -10.65
N ALA A 216 14.11 -8.74 -10.27
CA ALA A 216 14.70 -9.39 -9.10
C ALA A 216 15.12 -10.83 -9.45
N PRO A 217 16.34 -11.03 -9.99
CA PRO A 217 16.81 -12.35 -10.44
C PRO A 217 16.71 -13.46 -9.39
N ALA A 218 16.92 -13.09 -8.11
CA ALA A 218 16.91 -14.02 -6.99
C ALA A 218 15.48 -14.38 -6.51
N ALA A 219 14.44 -13.69 -6.97
CA ALA A 219 13.03 -13.97 -6.64
C ALA A 219 12.50 -15.21 -7.37
N LYS A 220 13.31 -15.83 -8.24
CA LYS A 220 12.95 -17.03 -9.01
C LYS A 220 12.84 -18.24 -8.09
N GLY A 221 11.62 -18.61 -7.69
CA GLY A 221 11.34 -19.79 -6.86
C GLY A 221 11.56 -19.60 -5.36
N ARG A 222 11.78 -18.35 -4.92
CA ARG A 222 11.84 -17.93 -3.50
C ARG A 222 10.81 -16.84 -3.28
N GLU A 223 10.38 -16.65 -2.04
CA GLU A 223 9.51 -15.51 -1.70
C GLU A 223 10.20 -14.19 -2.07
N LEU A 224 9.45 -13.30 -2.72
CA LEU A 224 9.93 -12.01 -3.23
C LEU A 224 10.68 -11.20 -2.16
N ALA A 225 10.25 -11.28 -0.91
CA ALA A 225 10.89 -10.59 0.20
C ALA A 225 12.30 -11.08 0.50
N ALA A 226 12.51 -12.39 0.51
CA ALA A 226 13.84 -12.97 0.72
C ALA A 226 14.81 -12.53 -0.39
N ALA A 227 14.31 -12.42 -1.62
CA ALA A 227 15.10 -11.96 -2.76
C ALA A 227 15.48 -10.47 -2.66
N MET A 228 14.61 -9.64 -2.09
CA MET A 228 14.89 -8.21 -1.93
C MET A 228 15.84 -7.88 -0.77
N GLN A 229 15.82 -8.68 0.32
CA GLN A 229 16.62 -8.41 1.53
C GLN A 229 18.15 -8.47 1.31
N GLN A 230 18.63 -9.39 0.47
CA GLN A 230 20.08 -9.62 0.30
C GLN A 230 20.52 -9.62 -1.17
N GLY A 231 19.56 -9.50 -2.10
CA GLY A 231 19.78 -9.68 -3.51
C GLY A 231 20.06 -8.39 -4.29
N ASN A 232 20.33 -8.59 -5.57
CA ASN A 232 20.31 -7.53 -6.56
C ASN A 232 18.89 -7.38 -7.09
N TRP A 233 18.35 -6.17 -7.08
CA TRP A 233 17.05 -5.88 -7.65
C TRP A 233 16.97 -4.43 -8.13
N THR A 234 16.06 -4.17 -9.06
CA THR A 234 15.77 -2.82 -9.55
C THR A 234 14.28 -2.63 -9.78
N LEU A 235 13.74 -1.51 -9.31
CA LEU A 235 12.43 -0.98 -9.63
C LEU A 235 12.65 0.31 -10.44
N GLU A 236 12.20 0.31 -11.70
CA GLU A 236 12.33 1.46 -12.61
C GLU A 236 10.96 2.02 -12.98
N LEU A 237 10.82 3.34 -12.87
CA LEU A 237 9.71 4.12 -13.41
C LEU A 237 10.24 5.06 -14.49
N GLN A 238 9.80 4.87 -15.72
CA GLN A 238 10.12 5.72 -16.87
C GLN A 238 8.89 6.53 -17.29
N ALA A 239 9.02 7.84 -17.38
CA ALA A 239 7.98 8.69 -17.98
C ALA A 239 8.02 8.53 -19.50
N LEU A 240 6.90 8.15 -20.13
CA LEU A 240 6.75 8.09 -21.60
C LEU A 240 6.18 9.38 -22.18
N SER A 241 5.69 10.27 -21.30
CA SER A 241 5.18 11.60 -21.65
C SER A 241 5.59 12.62 -20.59
N GLY A 242 5.60 13.91 -20.94
CA GLY A 242 5.72 15.01 -19.97
C GLY A 242 4.36 15.46 -19.41
N LYS A 243 3.37 14.57 -19.39
CA LYS A 243 1.98 14.88 -19.00
C LYS A 243 1.58 14.31 -17.63
N ILE A 244 2.51 13.64 -16.93
CA ILE A 244 2.28 13.24 -15.54
C ILE A 244 2.22 14.52 -14.70
N PRO A 245 1.10 14.80 -14.00
CA PRO A 245 0.97 16.01 -13.21
C PRO A 245 2.03 16.08 -12.12
N ARG A 246 2.61 17.27 -11.89
CA ARG A 246 3.66 17.46 -10.88
C ARG A 246 3.19 17.05 -9.49
N GLN A 247 1.95 17.37 -9.14
CA GLN A 247 1.36 17.05 -7.84
C GLN A 247 1.31 15.54 -7.58
N VAL A 248 1.06 14.73 -8.62
CA VAL A 248 1.10 13.26 -8.51
C VAL A 248 2.52 12.80 -8.18
N VAL A 249 3.53 13.36 -8.88
CA VAL A 249 4.94 13.04 -8.60
C VAL A 249 5.33 13.45 -7.18
N GLN A 250 4.98 14.66 -6.76
CA GLN A 250 5.29 15.15 -5.41
C GLN A 250 4.68 14.26 -4.34
N ARG A 251 3.42 13.84 -4.54
CA ARG A 251 2.72 12.98 -3.60
C ARG A 251 3.31 11.58 -3.54
N ASP A 252 3.62 10.96 -4.69
CA ASP A 252 4.26 9.63 -4.69
C ASP A 252 5.65 9.68 -4.03
N LEU A 253 6.44 10.72 -4.29
CA LEU A 253 7.73 10.89 -3.61
C LEU A 253 7.59 11.03 -2.09
N PHE A 254 6.53 11.69 -1.63
CA PHE A 254 6.19 11.73 -0.20
C PHE A 254 5.81 10.35 0.33
N LEU A 255 4.84 9.69 -0.31
CA LEU A 255 4.30 8.40 0.15
C LEU A 255 5.36 7.31 0.31
N TYR A 256 6.40 7.34 -0.53
CA TYR A 256 7.47 6.33 -0.54
C TYR A 256 8.76 6.80 0.12
N GLY A 257 8.74 7.91 0.88
CA GLY A 257 9.88 8.39 1.64
C GLY A 257 11.06 8.90 0.79
N LEU A 258 10.76 9.36 -0.43
CA LEU A 258 11.73 9.81 -1.42
C LEU A 258 11.89 11.35 -1.47
N GLU A 259 10.98 12.10 -0.85
CA GLU A 259 10.97 13.57 -0.89
C GLU A 259 12.22 14.24 -0.30
N SER A 260 12.87 13.59 0.67
CA SER A 260 14.11 14.07 1.30
C SER A 260 15.36 13.82 0.46
N GLN A 261 15.24 13.03 -0.62
CA GLN A 261 16.38 12.73 -1.48
C GLN A 261 16.74 13.94 -2.33
N SER A 262 17.89 14.56 -2.04
CA SER A 262 18.37 15.76 -2.77
C SER A 262 18.49 15.53 -4.28
N LEU A 263 18.83 14.31 -4.68
CA LEU A 263 18.88 13.89 -6.08
C LEU A 263 17.53 14.05 -6.80
N LEU A 264 16.40 13.98 -6.08
CA LEU A 264 15.05 14.01 -6.63
C LEU A 264 14.39 15.41 -6.56
N GLN A 265 15.11 16.44 -6.09
CA GLN A 265 14.60 17.81 -6.06
C GLN A 265 14.10 18.32 -7.42
N PRO A 266 14.73 18.00 -8.57
CA PRO A 266 14.18 18.38 -9.87
C PRO A 266 12.78 17.80 -10.11
N LEU A 267 12.50 16.56 -9.67
CA LEU A 267 11.16 15.96 -9.79
C LEU A 267 10.14 16.70 -8.93
N LEU A 268 10.50 17.12 -7.71
CA LEU A 268 9.61 17.90 -6.85
C LEU A 268 9.28 19.27 -7.44
N GLN A 269 10.24 19.93 -8.10
CA GLN A 269 10.07 21.28 -8.61
C GLN A 269 9.27 21.33 -9.92
N ARG A 270 9.53 20.41 -10.85
CA ARG A 270 8.98 20.45 -12.22
C ARG A 270 8.28 19.17 -12.70
N GLY A 271 8.32 18.09 -11.92
CA GLY A 271 7.83 16.78 -12.35
C GLY A 271 8.72 16.12 -13.41
N PHE A 272 8.24 14.99 -13.94
CA PHE A 272 8.93 14.22 -14.98
C PHE A 272 8.92 14.93 -16.33
N ARG A 273 10.07 14.91 -17.02
CA ARG A 273 10.12 15.08 -18.49
C ARG A 273 9.96 13.72 -19.17
N LYS A 274 9.57 13.76 -20.44
CA LYS A 274 9.52 12.57 -21.29
C LYS A 274 10.89 11.87 -21.29
N ASN A 275 10.85 10.55 -21.14
CA ASN A 275 11.97 9.61 -21.07
C ASN A 275 12.84 9.67 -19.79
N GLU A 276 12.52 10.55 -18.83
CA GLU A 276 13.20 10.51 -17.54
C GLU A 276 12.87 9.24 -16.77
N LYS A 277 13.84 8.79 -15.97
CA LYS A 277 13.78 7.54 -15.22
C LYS A 277 14.10 7.79 -13.76
N LEU A 278 13.22 7.31 -12.89
CA LEU A 278 13.50 7.12 -11.49
C LEU A 278 13.75 5.64 -11.26
N VAL A 279 14.86 5.30 -10.60
CA VAL A 279 15.22 3.92 -10.28
C VAL A 279 15.52 3.80 -8.79
N LEU A 280 14.88 2.83 -8.15
CA LEU A 280 15.30 2.30 -6.86
C LEU A 280 15.95 0.93 -7.10
N GLY A 281 16.95 0.59 -6.32
CA GLY A 281 17.54 -0.73 -6.42
C GLY A 281 18.41 -1.07 -5.24
N ALA A 282 18.91 -2.31 -5.24
CA ALA A 282 19.98 -2.73 -4.36
C ALA A 282 21.04 -3.51 -5.14
N ILE A 283 22.29 -3.35 -4.73
CA ILE A 283 23.42 -4.17 -5.17
C ILE A 283 24.02 -4.82 -3.92
N ASN A 284 23.96 -6.15 -3.84
CA ASN A 284 24.39 -6.94 -2.69
C ASN A 284 23.75 -6.42 -1.38
N GLY A 285 22.44 -6.15 -1.41
CA GLY A 285 21.68 -5.58 -0.28
C GLY A 285 21.91 -4.09 0.00
N LYS A 286 22.86 -3.42 -0.67
CA LYS A 286 23.08 -1.97 -0.51
C LYS A 286 22.14 -1.18 -1.42
N GLY A 287 21.20 -0.48 -0.79
CA GLY A 287 20.17 0.31 -1.47
C GLY A 287 20.71 1.55 -2.17
N TYR A 288 20.10 1.92 -3.30
CA TYR A 288 20.40 3.14 -4.04
C TYR A 288 19.15 3.74 -4.68
N VAL A 289 19.26 5.04 -4.96
CA VAL A 289 18.35 5.78 -5.83
C VAL A 289 19.13 6.35 -7.01
N ARG A 290 18.55 6.29 -8.21
CA ARG A 290 19.14 6.83 -9.43
C ARG A 290 18.13 7.65 -10.21
N TYR A 291 18.53 8.84 -10.61
CA TYR A 291 17.76 9.78 -11.41
C TYR A 291 18.72 10.62 -12.25
N ASP A 292 18.33 10.89 -13.50
CA ASP A 292 19.12 11.69 -14.45
C ASP A 292 20.60 11.24 -14.59
N GLY A 293 20.80 9.93 -14.68
CA GLY A 293 22.14 9.33 -14.82
C GLY A 293 23.00 9.35 -13.54
N GLN A 294 22.58 10.04 -12.48
CA GLN A 294 23.28 10.07 -11.20
C GLN A 294 22.70 9.03 -10.24
N GLN A 295 23.58 8.36 -9.49
CA GLN A 295 23.20 7.40 -8.46
C GLN A 295 23.72 7.85 -7.10
N ARG A 296 22.89 7.66 -6.07
CA ARG A 296 23.24 7.89 -4.66
C ARG A 296 22.86 6.67 -3.84
N GLU A 297 23.66 6.39 -2.82
CA GLU A 297 23.29 5.42 -1.80
C GLU A 297 22.00 5.87 -1.11
N PHE A 298 21.11 4.91 -0.86
CA PHE A 298 19.85 5.16 -0.19
C PHE A 298 19.48 3.94 0.64
N ALA A 299 19.73 4.02 1.95
CA ALA A 299 19.43 2.94 2.89
C ALA A 299 17.94 2.55 2.90
N GLY A 300 17.05 3.51 2.62
CA GLY A 300 15.60 3.29 2.57
C GLY A 300 15.08 2.65 1.27
N ALA A 301 15.95 2.27 0.31
CA ALA A 301 15.51 1.79 -1.01
C ALA A 301 14.60 0.55 -0.92
N ASP A 302 14.92 -0.41 -0.05
CA ASP A 302 14.13 -1.63 0.14
C ASP A 302 12.74 -1.31 0.71
N ALA A 303 12.66 -0.50 1.77
CA ALA A 303 11.39 -0.07 2.34
C ALA A 303 10.52 0.69 1.32
N ALA A 304 11.12 1.62 0.56
CA ALA A 304 10.43 2.38 -0.47
C ALA A 304 9.92 1.47 -1.61
N ALA A 305 10.73 0.51 -2.06
CA ALA A 305 10.33 -0.43 -3.11
C ALA A 305 9.23 -1.40 -2.64
N ARG A 306 9.29 -1.89 -1.40
CA ARG A 306 8.23 -2.73 -0.82
C ARG A 306 6.92 -1.98 -0.70
N ALA A 307 6.94 -0.78 -0.13
CA ALA A 307 5.78 0.09 -0.05
C ALA A 307 5.21 0.35 -1.45
N PHE A 308 6.06 0.68 -2.44
CA PHE A 308 5.59 0.86 -3.82
C PHE A 308 4.90 -0.39 -4.38
N LEU A 309 5.51 -1.57 -4.20
CA LEU A 309 4.97 -2.85 -4.69
C LEU A 309 3.65 -3.24 -4.01
N GLN A 310 3.43 -2.86 -2.75
CA GLN A 310 2.24 -3.23 -1.98
C GLN A 310 1.11 -2.19 -2.05
N ASP A 311 1.46 -0.91 -2.13
CA ASP A 311 0.53 0.20 -1.92
C ASP A 311 0.08 0.88 -3.22
N SER A 312 0.89 0.79 -4.28
CA SER A 312 0.55 1.39 -5.56
C SER A 312 -0.11 0.38 -6.47
N PHE A 313 -1.09 0.82 -7.25
CA PHE A 313 -1.67 0.00 -8.32
C PHE A 313 -0.60 -0.55 -9.28
N ILE A 314 0.33 0.30 -9.70
CA ILE A 314 1.42 -0.08 -10.63
C ILE A 314 2.32 -1.14 -10.00
N GLY A 315 2.73 -0.93 -8.76
CA GLY A 315 3.59 -1.84 -8.01
C GLY A 315 2.90 -3.17 -7.70
N LEU A 316 1.60 -3.16 -7.39
CA LEU A 316 0.82 -4.37 -7.17
C LEU A 316 0.78 -5.24 -8.44
N VAL A 317 0.60 -4.63 -9.61
CA VAL A 317 0.71 -5.34 -10.89
C VAL A 317 2.12 -5.91 -11.10
N LEU A 318 3.17 -5.14 -10.85
CA LEU A 318 4.56 -5.60 -11.01
C LEU A 318 4.89 -6.77 -10.08
N GLY A 319 4.56 -6.64 -8.79
CA GLY A 319 4.78 -7.70 -7.81
C GLY A 319 4.03 -8.97 -8.17
N TRP A 320 2.79 -8.83 -8.67
CA TRP A 320 2.01 -9.96 -9.18
C TRP A 320 2.68 -10.61 -10.39
N GLN A 321 3.05 -9.84 -11.42
CA GLN A 321 3.77 -10.36 -12.59
C GLN A 321 5.08 -11.06 -12.21
N GLN A 322 5.80 -10.56 -11.20
CA GLN A 322 7.06 -11.14 -10.76
C GLN A 322 6.88 -12.54 -10.14
N GLN A 323 5.74 -12.78 -9.49
CA GLN A 323 5.41 -14.04 -8.82
C GLN A 323 4.67 -15.02 -9.74
N GLN A 324 3.99 -14.53 -10.77
CA GLN A 324 3.26 -15.36 -11.72
C GLN A 324 4.12 -15.67 -12.95
N PRO A 325 4.30 -16.96 -13.32
CA PRO A 325 4.87 -17.31 -14.61
C PRO A 325 4.05 -16.66 -15.73
N GLN A 326 4.70 -16.08 -16.74
CA GLN A 326 3.98 -15.70 -17.96
C GLN A 326 3.39 -16.97 -18.57
N ALA A 327 2.07 -17.01 -18.79
CA ALA A 327 1.44 -18.11 -19.50
C ALA A 327 2.06 -18.20 -20.90
N VAL A 328 2.77 -19.29 -21.19
CA VAL A 328 3.27 -19.55 -22.52
C VAL A 328 2.05 -19.91 -23.36
N THR A 329 1.61 -18.99 -24.21
CA THR A 329 0.67 -19.34 -25.28
C THR A 329 1.42 -20.26 -26.24
N THR A 330 1.29 -21.57 -26.05
CA THR A 330 1.58 -22.52 -27.12
C THR A 330 0.61 -22.17 -28.24
N LYS A 331 1.13 -21.68 -29.37
CA LYS A 331 0.36 -21.75 -30.60
C LYS A 331 0.03 -23.22 -30.80
N ALA A 332 -1.24 -23.58 -30.68
CA ALA A 332 -1.70 -24.83 -31.23
C ALA A 332 -1.44 -24.72 -32.74
N ASP A 333 -0.46 -25.44 -33.24
CA ASP A 333 -0.30 -25.66 -34.66
C ASP A 333 -1.55 -26.40 -35.15
N GLY A 334 -2.49 -25.65 -35.71
CA GLY A 334 -3.58 -26.20 -36.49
C GLY A 334 -2.99 -26.81 -37.75
N ARG A 335 -2.94 -28.14 -37.79
CA ARG A 335 -3.13 -28.90 -39.01
C ARG A 335 -4.61 -29.27 -39.12
#